data_AF-A0A535BH45-F1
#
_entry.id   AF-A0A535BH45-F1
#
_cell.length_a   1.000
_cell.length_b   1.000
_cell.length_c   1.000
_cell.angle_alpha   90.00
_cell.angle_beta   90.00
_cell.angle_gamma   90.00
#
_symmetry.space_group_name_H-M   'P 1'
#
loop_
_entity.id
_entity.type
_entity.pdbx_description
1 polymer ?
#
loop_
_entity_poly.entity_id
_entity_poly.type
_entity_poly.pdbx_seq_one_letter_code
_entity_poly.pdbx_strand_id
1 'polypeptide(L)' 'MSGRKPRQSTLGELIVAVTDEVDPLMKNSASTSIVVSLILQDLFARRRVRLRKRLPPRGGW' A
#
# COMPACT_ATOMS: atom_id res chain seq x y z
N MET A 1 27.63 -7.40 8.70
CA MET A 1 26.20 -7.79 8.69
C MET A 1 25.36 -6.53 8.55
N SER A 2 24.91 -6.19 7.34
CA SER A 2 24.10 -4.97 7.13
C SER A 2 22.63 -5.28 7.45
N GLY A 3 22.24 -5.02 8.69
CA GLY A 3 20.84 -5.11 9.10
C GLY A 3 20.04 -4.01 8.40
N ARG A 4 19.24 -4.38 7.39
CA ARG A 4 18.22 -3.50 6.80
C ARG A 4 17.28 -3.06 7.92
N LYS A 5 17.49 -1.85 8.46
CA LYS A 5 16.49 -1.17 9.28
C LYS A 5 15.22 -1.06 8.44
N PRO A 6 14.06 -1.53 8.91
CA PRO A 6 12.82 -1.35 8.18
C PRO A 6 12.58 0.15 8.07
N ARG A 7 12.73 0.71 6.85
CA ARG A 7 12.31 2.09 6.59
C ARG A 7 10.83 2.14 6.94
N GLN A 8 10.50 2.86 8.00
CA GLN A 8 9.12 3.17 8.34
C GLN A 8 8.64 4.20 7.32
N SER A 9 8.24 3.73 6.14
CA SER A 9 7.59 4.58 5.14
C SER A 9 6.21 4.98 5.67
N THR A 10 5.90 6.28 5.66
CA THR A 10 4.58 6.75 6.08
C THR A 10 3.54 6.48 4.98
N LEU A 11 2.27 6.49 5.36
CA LEU A 11 1.20 6.41 4.36
C LEU A 11 1.22 7.62 3.42
N GLY A 12 1.57 8.81 3.93
CA GLY A 12 1.72 10.01 3.12
C GLY A 12 2.80 9.86 2.04
N GLU A 13 3.96 9.31 2.40
CA GLU A 13 5.04 9.03 1.44
C GLU A 13 4.62 8.02 0.36
N LEU A 14 3.83 7.01 0.72
CA LEU A 14 3.29 6.06 -0.25
C LEU A 14 2.29 6.71 -1.19
N ILE A 15 1.40 7.58 -0.68
CA ILE A 15 0.44 8.33 -1.50
C ILE A 15 1.19 9.19 -2.52
N VAL A 16 2.19 9.95 -2.08
CA VAL A 16 2.99 10.82 -2.96
C VAL A 16 3.71 10.00 -4.02
N ALA A 17 4.42 8.93 -3.63
CA ALA A 17 5.14 8.08 -4.58
C ALA A 17 4.22 7.45 -5.63
N VAL A 18 3.04 6.95 -5.24
CA VAL A 18 2.08 6.38 -6.20
C VAL A 18 1.48 7.47 -7.09
N THR A 19 1.24 8.66 -6.55
CA THR A 19 0.71 9.80 -7.30
C THR A 19 1.69 10.24 -8.38
N ASP A 20 2.98 10.42 -8.06
CA ASP A 20 4.01 10.84 -9.01
C ASP A 20 4.16 9.84 -10.19
N GLU A 21 3.99 8.55 -9.91
CA GLU A 21 4.08 7.49 -10.93
C GLU A 21 2.85 7.44 -11.85
N VAL A 22 1.65 7.77 -11.35
CA VAL A 22 0.41 7.69 -12.13
C VAL A 22 -0.02 9.01 -12.76
N ASP A 23 0.40 10.15 -12.21
CA ASP A 23 0.07 11.48 -12.72
C ASP A 23 0.39 11.68 -14.21
N PRO A 24 1.56 11.27 -14.75
CA PRO A 24 1.84 11.42 -16.18
C PRO A 24 0.96 10.55 -17.08
N LEU A 25 0.26 9.55 -16.53
CA LEU A 25 -0.66 8.70 -17.26
C LEU A 25 -2.10 9.25 -17.28
N MET A 26 -2.38 10.27 -16.46
CA MET A 26 -3.72 10.80 -16.25
C MET A 26 -3.88 12.20 -16.86
N LYS A 27 -5.05 12.45 -17.44
CA LYS A 27 -5.37 13.74 -18.07
C LYS A 27 -5.85 14.80 -17.07
N ASN A 28 -6.27 14.40 -15.87
CA ASN A 28 -6.75 15.30 -14.83
C ASN A 28 -6.52 14.72 -13.43
N SER A 29 -6.43 15.61 -12.44
CA SER A 29 -6.13 15.28 -11.05
C SER A 29 -7.19 14.43 -10.36
N ALA A 30 -8.46 14.53 -10.77
CA ALA A 30 -9.54 13.71 -10.25
C ALA A 30 -9.33 12.22 -10.59
N SER A 31 -8.97 11.93 -11.84
CA SER A 31 -8.63 10.58 -12.29
C SER A 31 -7.40 10.04 -11.57
N THR A 32 -6.36 10.87 -11.38
CA THR A 32 -5.17 10.50 -10.59
C THR A 32 -5.56 10.07 -9.17
N SER A 33 -6.39 10.86 -8.48
CA SER A 33 -6.82 10.56 -7.10
C SER A 33 -7.61 9.24 -6.99
N ILE A 34 -8.48 8.97 -7.97
CA ILE A 34 -9.26 7.71 -8.02
C ILE A 34 -8.32 6.51 -8.20
N VAL A 35 -7.38 6.59 -9.14
CA VAL A 35 -6.44 5.50 -9.42
C VAL A 35 -5.53 5.23 -8.22
N VAL A 36 -4.97 6.29 -7.61
CA VAL A 36 -4.16 6.17 -6.39
C VAL A 36 -4.96 5.49 -5.28
N SER A 37 -6.22 5.88 -5.08
CA SER A 37 -7.10 5.28 -4.07
C SER A 37 -7.35 3.79 -4.32
N LEU A 38 -7.59 3.38 -5.57
CA LEU A 38 -7.79 1.98 -5.93
C LEU A 38 -6.52 1.14 -5.71
N ILE A 39 -5.35 1.66 -6.08
CA ILE A 39 -4.06 0.98 -5.87
C ILE A 39 -3.81 0.78 -4.37
N LEU A 40 -4.03 1.82 -3.56
CA LEU A 40 -3.85 1.74 -2.12
C LEU A 40 -4.81 0.74 -1.49
N GLN A 41 -6.08 0.73 -1.90
CA GLN A 41 -7.07 -0.23 -1.42
C GLN A 41 -6.66 -1.68 -1.71
N ASP A 42 -6.18 -1.97 -2.92
CA ASP A 42 -5.68 -3.30 -3.28
C ASP A 42 -4.43 -3.67 -2.47
N LEU A 43 -3.46 -2.75 -2.34
CA LEU A 43 -2.26 -2.97 -1.52
C LEU A 43 -2.62 -3.28 -0.06
N PHE A 44 -3.55 -2.54 0.52
CA PHE A 44 -4.03 -2.80 1.87
C PHE A 44 -4.80 -4.09 1.99
N ALA A 45 -5.66 -4.43 1.02
CA ALA A 45 -6.38 -5.70 0.99
C ALA A 45 -5.39 -6.89 0.95
N ARG A 46 -4.41 -6.85 0.04
CA ARG A 46 -3.36 -7.88 -0.07
C ARG A 46 -2.49 -7.97 1.18
N ARG A 47 -2.13 -6.83 1.79
CA ARG A 47 -1.35 -6.80 3.03
C ARG A 47 -2.16 -7.35 4.20
N ARG A 48 -3.45 -7.01 4.29
CA ARG A 48 -4.38 -7.52 5.31
C ARG A 48 -4.60 -9.02 5.16
N VAL A 49 -4.73 -9.53 3.93
CA VAL A 49 -4.80 -10.98 3.65
C VAL A 49 -3.49 -11.66 4.07
N ARG A 50 -2.33 -11.08 3.76
CA ARG A 50 -1.03 -11.63 4.21
C ARG A 50 -0.87 -11.61 5.72
N LEU A 51 -1.35 -10.58 6.41
CA LEU A 51 -1.34 -10.53 7.88
C LEU A 51 -2.29 -11.58 8.47
N ARG A 52 -3.50 -11.74 7.91
CA ARG A 52 -4.46 -12.77 8.32
C ARG A 52 -3.92 -14.19 8.15
N LYS A 53 -3.20 -14.46 7.06
CA LYS A 53 -2.56 -15.78 6.84
C LYS A 53 -1.37 -16.03 7.78
N ARG A 54 -0.74 -14.97 8.30
CA ARG A 54 0.41 -15.05 9.23
C ARG A 54 0.00 -15.08 10.69
N LEU A 55 -1.23 -14.67 11.01
CA LEU A 55 -1.82 -14.92 12.31
C LEU A 55 -2.24 -16.40 12.35
N PRO A 56 -1.86 -17.17 13.38
CA PRO A 56 -2.44 -18.49 13.56
C PRO A 56 -3.96 -18.34 13.58
N PRO A 57 -4.72 -19.25 12.96
CA PRO A 57 -6.18 -19.21 13.05
C PRO A 57 -6.53 -19.11 14.54
N ARG A 58 -7.27 -18.06 14.89
CA ARG A 58 -7.79 -17.90 16.26
C ARG A 58 -8.82 -19.02 16.47
N GLY A 59 -8.33 -20.12 17.02
CA GLY A 59 -9.05 -21.35 17.37
C GLY A 59 -8.10 -22.52 17.16
N GLY A 60 -7.69 -23.28 18.15
CA GLY A 60 -8.02 -23.34 19.57
C GLY A 60 -7.56 -24.71 20.04
N TRP A 61 -6.83 -24.75 21.16
CA TRP A 61 -6.25 -25.94 21.83
C TRP A 61 -5.21 -26.73 21.04
#